data_AF-A0A9Q3PX85-F1
#
_entry.id   AF-A0A9Q3PX85-F1
#
_cell.length_a   1.000
_cell.length_b   1.000
_cell.length_c   1.000
_cell.angle_alpha   90.00
_cell.angle_beta   90.00
_cell.angle_gamma   90.00
#
_symmetry.space_group_name_H-M   'P 1'
#
loop_
_entity.id
_entity.type
_entity.pdbx_description
1 polymer ?
#
loop_
_entity_poly.entity_id
_entity_poly.type
_entity_poly.pdbx_seq_one_letter_code
_entity_poly.pdbx_strand_id
1 'polypeptide(L)'
;MPQNKKEIQSFLGFAGYYRQHIKDFSSIARPLYKLCDKDTIFEMTVDRVKSFESLRQALTTSPFLLMPDFKLPFNLYIDGSGDGLGAALHQVQIINDKPVEGPIFFISI
;
A
#
# COMPACT_ATOMS: atom_id res chain seq x y z
N MET A 1 12.02 -14.88 2.04
CA MET A 1 11.38 -15.03 0.71
C MET A 1 10.40 -16.19 0.76
N PRO A 2 9.18 -16.02 0.25
CA PRO A 2 8.17 -17.08 0.25
C PRO A 2 8.54 -18.19 -0.73
N GLN A 3 8.28 -19.44 -0.34
CA GLN A 3 8.69 -20.65 -1.05
C GLN A 3 7.53 -21.34 -1.78
N ASN A 4 6.29 -20.93 -1.51
CA ASN A 4 5.11 -21.52 -2.13
C ASN A 4 3.93 -20.53 -2.20
N LYS A 5 2.89 -20.92 -2.95
CA LYS A 5 1.67 -20.10 -3.11
C LYS A 5 0.97 -19.78 -1.79
N LYS A 6 0.97 -20.71 -0.81
CA LYS A 6 0.32 -20.48 0.50
C LYS A 6 1.01 -19.36 1.28
N GLU A 7 2.35 -19.34 1.27
CA GLU A 7 3.12 -18.29 1.93
C GLU A 7 2.90 -16.92 1.29
N ILE A 8 2.84 -16.83 -0.04
CA ILE A 8 2.49 -15.59 -0.74
C ILE A 8 1.06 -15.14 -0.40
N GLN A 9 0.08 -16.05 -0.39
CA GLN A 9 -1.30 -15.72 -0.04
C GLN A 9 -1.42 -15.22 1.40
N SER A 10 -0.73 -15.86 2.35
CA SER A 10 -0.66 -15.43 3.75
C SER A 10 -0.03 -14.04 3.88
N PHE A 11 1.10 -13.81 3.21
CA PHE A 11 1.76 -12.50 3.19
C PHE A 11 0.88 -11.42 2.58
N LEU A 12 0.23 -11.69 1.45
CA LEU A 12 -0.69 -10.74 0.82
C LEU A 12 -1.94 -10.47 1.66
N GLY A 13 -2.42 -11.47 2.41
CA GLY A 13 -3.49 -11.28 3.40
C GLY A 13 -3.09 -10.29 4.50
N PHE A 14 -1.89 -10.48 5.07
CA PHE A 14 -1.33 -9.56 6.06
C PHE A 14 -1.08 -8.17 5.48
N ALA A 15 -0.40 -8.08 4.34
CA ALA A 15 -0.08 -6.82 3.67
C ALA A 15 -1.36 -6.08 3.26
N GLY A 16 -2.39 -6.82 2.84
CA GLY A 16 -3.71 -6.29 2.48
C GLY A 16 -4.43 -5.61 3.65
N TYR A 17 -4.22 -6.06 4.89
CA TYR A 17 -4.76 -5.38 6.08
C TYR A 17 -4.21 -3.95 6.20
N TYR A 18 -2.94 -3.76 5.88
CA TYR A 18 -2.26 -2.46 5.93
C TYR A 18 -2.25 -1.73 4.57
N ARG A 19 -3.04 -2.16 3.58
CA ARG A 19 -3.03 -1.58 2.22
C ARG A 19 -3.26 -0.07 2.22
N GLN A 20 -4.09 0.43 3.14
CA GLN A 20 -4.42 1.84 3.27
C GLN A 20 -3.27 2.69 3.84
N HIS A 21 -2.20 2.06 4.27
CA HIS A 21 -1.02 2.70 4.83
C HIS A 21 0.19 2.61 3.87
N ILE A 22 -0.01 1.93 2.73
CA ILE A 22 1.01 1.68 1.72
C ILE A 22 0.60 2.41 0.46
N LYS A 23 1.37 3.44 0.08
CA LYS A 23 1.19 4.13 -1.19
C LYS A 23 1.37 3.14 -2.35
N ASP A 24 0.50 3.23 -3.35
CA ASP A 24 0.53 2.42 -4.58
C ASP A 24 0.48 0.90 -4.33
N PHE A 25 -0.17 0.47 -3.23
CA PHE A 25 -0.24 -0.95 -2.84
C PHE A 25 -0.67 -1.86 -3.99
N SER A 26 -1.74 -1.50 -4.71
CA SER A 26 -2.26 -2.32 -5.82
C SER A 26 -1.20 -2.56 -6.89
N SER A 27 -0.47 -1.51 -7.27
CA SER A 27 0.60 -1.57 -8.28
C SER A 27 1.76 -2.46 -7.83
N ILE A 28 2.18 -2.34 -6.57
CA ILE A 28 3.30 -3.12 -6.01
C ILE A 28 2.88 -4.59 -5.84
N ALA A 29 1.66 -4.86 -5.39
CA ALA A 29 1.15 -6.19 -5.12
C ALA A 29 0.68 -6.95 -6.38
N ARG A 30 0.37 -6.26 -7.49
CA ARG A 30 -0.10 -6.86 -8.75
C ARG A 30 0.69 -8.08 -9.23
N PRO A 31 2.04 -8.07 -9.34
CA PRO A 31 2.80 -9.24 -9.77
C PRO A 31 2.76 -10.40 -8.77
N LEU A 32 2.50 -10.13 -7.49
CA LEU A 32 2.34 -11.16 -6.45
C LEU A 32 0.93 -11.76 -6.49
N TYR A 33 -0.11 -10.97 -6.74
CA TYR A 33 -1.46 -11.50 -6.93
C TYR A 33 -1.53 -12.46 -8.12
N LYS A 34 -0.79 -12.21 -9.21
CA LYS A 34 -0.65 -13.15 -10.34
C LYS A 34 -0.09 -14.53 -9.95
N LEU A 35 0.71 -14.63 -8.87
CA LEU A 35 1.20 -15.92 -8.35
C LEU A 35 0.10 -16.74 -7.67
N CYS A 36 -0.97 -16.08 -7.22
CA CYS A 36 -2.09 -16.73 -6.55
C CYS A 36 -3.06 -17.42 -7.52
N ASP A 37 -2.98 -17.11 -8.81
CA ASP A 37 -3.82 -17.73 -9.84
C ASP A 37 -3.55 -19.23 -9.95
N LYS A 38 -4.60 -20.00 -10.25
CA LYS A 38 -4.54 -21.47 -10.29
C LYS A 38 -3.55 -21.96 -11.35
N ASP A 39 -3.53 -21.30 -12.52
CA ASP A 39 -2.77 -21.72 -13.69
C ASP A 39 -1.34 -21.16 -13.74
N THR A 40 -0.97 -20.30 -12.78
CA THR A 40 0.37 -19.70 -12.75
C THR A 40 1.37 -20.61 -12.03
N ILE A 41 2.52 -20.90 -12.66
CA ILE A 41 3.64 -21.59 -12.00
C ILE A 41 4.22 -20.67 -10.92
N PHE A 42 4.46 -21.23 -9.73
CA PHE A 42 5.10 -20.49 -8.66
C PHE A 42 6.57 -20.27 -8.98
N GLU A 43 6.93 -19.03 -9.31
CA GLU A 43 8.30 -18.64 -9.61
C GLU A 43 8.55 -17.22 -9.11
N MET A 44 9.56 -17.03 -8.26
CA MET A 44 9.97 -15.70 -7.79
C MET A 44 10.93 -15.05 -8.80
N THR A 45 10.37 -14.53 -9.89
CA THR A 45 11.12 -13.73 -10.87
C THR A 45 11.67 -12.45 -10.24
N VAL A 46 12.63 -11.79 -10.90
CA VAL A 46 13.24 -10.54 -10.43
C VAL A 46 12.18 -9.49 -10.07
N ASP A 47 11.15 -9.33 -10.89
CA ASP A 47 10.05 -8.39 -10.64
C ASP A 47 9.24 -8.75 -9.40
N ARG A 48 8.95 -10.04 -9.19
CA ARG A 48 8.21 -10.53 -8.03
C ARG A 48 9.01 -10.38 -6.74
N VAL A 49 10.32 -10.66 -6.80
CA VAL A 49 11.26 -10.41 -5.69
C VAL A 49 11.28 -8.93 -5.33
N LYS A 50 11.39 -8.05 -6.33
CA LYS A 50 11.37 -6.60 -6.13
C LYS A 50 10.07 -6.14 -5.49
N SER A 51 8.92 -6.58 -6.00
CA SER A 51 7.61 -6.28 -5.41
C SER A 51 7.45 -6.77 -3.98
N PHE A 52 7.94 -7.99 -3.67
CA PHE A 52 7.91 -8.53 -2.31
C PHE A 52 8.74 -7.67 -1.34
N GLU A 53 9.97 -7.32 -1.73
CA GLU A 53 10.84 -6.46 -0.91
C GLU A 53 10.27 -5.05 -0.75
N SER A 54 9.70 -4.46 -1.81
CA SER A 54 9.03 -3.16 -1.74
C SER A 54 7.85 -3.17 -0.78
N LEU A 55 6.99 -4.20 -0.80
CA LEU A 55 5.90 -4.34 0.17
C LEU A 55 6.42 -4.55 1.59
N ARG A 56 7.45 -5.39 1.76
CA ARG A 56 8.06 -5.62 3.08
C ARG A 56 8.60 -4.32 3.65
N GLN A 57 9.33 -3.56 2.83
CA GLN A 57 9.86 -2.26 3.23
C GLN A 57 8.73 -1.32 3.61
N ALA A 58 7.71 -1.15 2.76
CA ALA A 58 6.57 -0.28 3.03
C ALA A 58 5.81 -0.64 4.32
N LEU A 59 5.67 -1.94 4.63
CA LEU A 59 5.10 -2.40 5.89
C LEU A 59 5.95 -2.03 7.11
N THR A 60 7.28 -2.10 6.98
CA THR A 60 8.22 -1.79 8.09
C THR A 60 8.53 -0.30 8.24
N THR A 61 8.38 0.48 7.16
CA THR A 61 8.69 1.92 7.12
C THR A 61 7.42 2.75 6.91
N SER A 62 6.25 2.19 7.20
CA SER A 62 4.96 2.85 6.95
C SER A 62 4.99 4.27 7.48
N PRO A 63 4.59 5.27 6.67
CA PRO A 63 4.61 6.65 7.08
C PRO A 63 3.75 6.83 8.33
N PHE A 64 4.18 7.74 9.22
CA PHE A 64 3.33 8.27 10.29
C PHE A 64 2.07 8.83 9.66
N LEU A 65 0.97 8.09 9.75
CA LEU A 65 -0.32 8.61 9.35
C LEU A 65 -0.86 9.44 10.49
N LEU A 66 -1.41 10.59 10.14
CA LEU A 66 -2.07 11.42 11.14
C LEU A 66 -3.38 10.76 11.54
N MET A 67 -3.70 10.83 12.83
CA MET A 67 -5.02 10.43 13.30
C MET A 67 -6.04 11.46 12.80
N PRO A 68 -7.16 11.06 12.17
CA PRO A 68 -8.10 12.01 11.60
C PRO A 68 -8.73 12.88 12.67
N ASP A 69 -8.74 14.19 12.45
CA ASP A 69 -9.53 15.14 13.23
C ASP A 69 -10.76 15.56 12.40
N PHE A 70 -11.94 15.07 12.79
CA PHE A 70 -13.20 15.35 12.09
C PHE A 70 -13.66 16.81 12.20
N LYS A 71 -12.97 17.65 12.99
CA LYS A 71 -13.24 19.10 13.07
C LYS A 71 -12.49 19.90 12.01
N LEU A 72 -11.51 19.30 11.34
CA LEU A 72 -10.68 19.94 10.34
C LEU A 72 -11.04 19.46 8.92
N PRO A 73 -10.84 20.28 7.88
CA PRO A 73 -11.09 19.87 6.50
C PRO A 73 -10.16 18.73 6.07
N PHE A 74 -10.63 17.91 5.13
CA PHE A 74 -9.83 16.86 4.49
C PHE A 74 -9.45 17.26 3.07
N ASN A 75 -8.22 16.92 2.66
CA ASN A 75 -7.72 17.09 1.31
C ASN A 75 -7.65 15.73 0.62
N LEU A 76 -8.33 15.55 -0.52
CA LEU A 76 -8.26 14.30 -1.28
C LEU A 76 -7.39 14.51 -2.52
N TYR A 77 -6.25 13.81 -2.56
CA TYR A 77 -5.41 13.72 -3.73
C TYR A 77 -5.77 12.46 -4.51
N ILE A 78 -5.92 12.56 -5.82
CA ILE A 78 -6.28 11.45 -6.69
C ILE A 78 -5.28 11.41 -7.84
N ASP A 79 -4.77 10.23 -8.16
CA ASP A 79 -3.93 9.98 -9.32
C ASP A 79 -4.44 8.73 -10.06
N GLY A 80 -4.54 8.79 -11.38
CA GLY A 80 -5.22 7.78 -12.18
C GLY A 80 -4.51 7.50 -13.50
N SER A 81 -4.48 6.22 -13.87
CA SER A 81 -3.96 5.73 -15.14
C SER A 81 -4.95 4.77 -15.80
N GLY A 82 -4.72 4.40 -17.06
CA GLY A 82 -5.57 3.43 -17.76
C GLY A 82 -5.62 2.03 -17.11
N ASP A 83 -4.67 1.74 -16.22
CA ASP A 83 -4.50 0.45 -15.54
C ASP A 83 -4.89 0.46 -14.05
N GLY A 84 -5.20 1.62 -13.46
CA GLY A 84 -5.49 1.71 -12.02
C GLY A 84 -5.67 3.13 -11.49
N LEU A 85 -6.32 3.23 -10.32
CA LEU A 85 -6.67 4.49 -9.65
C LEU A 85 -6.12 4.49 -8.21
N GLY A 86 -5.39 5.53 -7.86
CA GLY A 86 -4.90 5.80 -6.52
C GLY A 86 -5.53 7.07 -5.93
N ALA A 87 -5.73 7.08 -4.62
CA ALA A 87 -6.03 8.31 -3.90
C ALA A 87 -5.34 8.36 -2.53
N ALA A 88 -5.14 9.55 -1.99
CA ALA A 88 -4.60 9.77 -0.67
C ALA A 88 -5.45 10.83 0.04
N LEU A 89 -6.01 10.49 1.19
CA LEU A 89 -6.66 11.46 2.06
C LEU A 89 -5.60 12.07 2.97
N HIS A 90 -5.50 13.39 2.96
CA HIS A 90 -4.56 14.20 3.73
C HIS A 90 -5.33 15.16 4.63
N GLN A 91 -4.65 15.65 5.66
CA GLN A 91 -5.17 16.69 6.54
C GLN A 91 -4.03 17.59 7.02
N VAL A 92 -4.31 18.88 7.16
CA VAL A 92 -3.41 19.84 7.80
C VAL A 92 -3.74 19.87 9.30
N GLN A 93 -2.80 19.50 10.15
CA GLN A 93 -2.94 19.50 11.61
C GLN A 93 -1.82 20.31 12.26
N ILE A 94 -2.06 20.85 13.45
CA ILE A 94 -1.01 21.49 14.24
C ILE A 94 -0.29 20.41 15.06
N ILE A 95 0.99 20.20 14.77
CA ILE A 95 1.87 19.25 15.46
C ILE A 95 3.10 20.02 15.91
N ASN A 96 3.40 20.00 17.22
CA ASN A 96 4.49 20.79 17.82
C ASN A 96 4.43 22.28 17.40
N ASP A 97 3.25 22.88 17.55
CA ASP A 97 2.95 24.29 17.22
C ASP A 97 3.19 24.69 15.75
N LYS A 98 3.31 23.72 14.84
CA LYS A 98 3.49 23.96 13.41
C LYS A 98 2.40 23.28 12.59
N PRO A 99 1.88 23.94 11.54
CA PRO A 99 1.00 23.27 10.59
C PRO A 99 1.78 22.23 9.80
N VAL A 100 1.32 20.99 9.84
CA VAL A 100 1.87 19.86 9.11
C VAL A 100 0.74 19.25 8.29
N GLU A 101 0.94 19.16 6.97
CA GLU A 101 0.08 18.33 6.13
C GLU A 101 0.61 16.90 6.15
N GLY A 102 -0.25 15.94 6.46
CA GLY A 102 0.11 14.54 6.46
C GLY A 102 -1.01 13.65 5.92
N PRO A 103 -0.65 12.47 5.41
CA PRO A 103 -1.64 11.48 4.99
C PRO A 103 -2.38 10.91 6.20
N ILE A 104 -3.69 10.72 6.07
CA ILE A 104 -4.57 9.99 6.98
C ILE A 104 -4.69 8.53 6.51
N PHE A 105 -4.95 8.33 5.22
CA PHE A 105 -4.95 7.01 4.59
C PHE A 105 -4.81 7.11 3.07
N PHE A 106 -4.39 6.00 2.47
CA PHE A 106 -4.28 5.79 1.04
C PHE A 106 -5.38 4.84 0.54
N ILE A 107 -5.80 5.04 -0.70
CA ILE A 107 -6.72 4.20 -1.44
C ILE A 107 -5.98 3.75 -2.70
N SER A 108 -6.09 2.47 -3.05
CA SER A 108 -5.66 1.98 -4.36
C SER A 108 -6.70 0.99 -4.87
N ILE A 109 -7.12 1.19 -6.13
CA ILE A 109 -8.14 0.43 -6.85
C ILE A 109 -7.52 -0.07 -8.15
#